data_AF-A0A7S1SWS7-F1
#
_entry.id   AF-A0A7S1SWS7-F1
#
_cell.length_a   1.000
_cell.length_b   1.000
_cell.length_c   1.000
_cell.angle_alpha   90.00
_cell.angle_beta   90.00
_cell.angle_gamma   90.00
#
_symmetry.space_group_name_H-M   'P 1'
#
loop_
_entity.id
_entity.type
_entity.pdbx_description
1 polymer ?
#
loop_
_entity_poly.entity_id
_entity_poly.type
_entity_poly.pdbx_seq_one_letter_code
_entity_poly.pdbx_strand_id
1 'polypeptide(L)'
;VDFSQGGWLWTNDESAKKQSVLKAQKVRPKKSLGQNFLKDEGVLSRVVRAAGIEAGDLVLEVGPGTGNLTRFLLAAGANVTSVEKDHRLVESLQKEFGHLPNFKLIEGDILRLNAADLARDIRAAAAEAGGGGGGLTGEEGVE
;
A
#
# COMPACT_ATOMS: atom_id res chain seq x y z
N VAL A 1 -7.74 -25.49 0.62
CA VAL A 1 -6.36 -25.01 0.86
C VAL A 1 -6.30 -24.49 2.28
N ASP A 2 -5.45 -25.10 3.10
CA ASP A 2 -5.28 -24.78 4.52
C ASP A 2 -4.23 -23.68 4.65
N PHE A 3 -4.65 -22.47 5.05
CA PHE A 3 -3.78 -21.30 5.19
C PHE A 3 -3.03 -21.26 6.55
N SER A 4 -3.09 -22.33 7.35
CA SER A 4 -2.34 -22.43 8.60
C SER A 4 -0.85 -22.76 8.42
N GLN A 5 -0.40 -23.09 7.20
CA GLN A 5 1.00 -23.43 6.91
C GLN A 5 1.82 -22.30 6.27
N GLY A 6 1.20 -21.18 5.90
CA GLY A 6 1.93 -19.95 5.58
C GLY A 6 2.17 -19.21 6.89
N GLY A 7 3.42 -19.13 7.36
CA GLY A 7 3.84 -18.57 8.65
C GLY A 7 3.47 -17.11 8.90
N TRP A 8 2.17 -16.84 9.06
CA TRP A 8 1.57 -15.58 9.46
C TRP A 8 1.02 -15.70 10.89
N LEU A 9 1.73 -16.41 11.75
CA LEU A 9 1.65 -16.19 13.18
C LEU A 9 2.76 -15.18 13.48
N TRP A 10 2.42 -13.99 13.98
CA TRP A 10 3.38 -13.23 14.77
C TRP A 10 3.71 -14.12 15.97
N THR A 11 4.76 -14.93 15.87
CA THR A 11 5.33 -15.56 17.05
C THR A 11 5.98 -14.46 17.84
N ASN A 12 5.47 -14.26 19.06
CA ASN A 12 6.17 -13.53 20.12
C ASN A 12 7.47 -14.30 20.44
N ASP A 13 8.49 -14.14 19.60
CA ASP A 13 9.91 -14.21 19.97
C ASP A 13 10.74 -13.93 18.71
N GLU A 14 11.71 -13.02 18.85
CA GLU A 14 12.89 -12.87 17.96
C GLU A 14 12.74 -12.27 16.54
N SER A 15 11.93 -11.23 16.35
CA SER A 15 12.15 -10.28 15.23
C SER A 15 11.90 -8.83 15.61
N ALA A 16 12.43 -8.46 16.78
CA ALA A 16 12.76 -7.09 17.07
C ALA A 16 14.00 -6.68 16.24
N LYS A 17 13.79 -6.08 15.06
CA LYS A 17 14.66 -5.01 14.47
C LYS A 17 14.21 -4.58 13.07
N LYS A 18 13.18 -3.73 13.02
CA LYS A 18 13.28 -2.32 12.56
C LYS A 18 11.90 -1.65 12.67
N GLN A 19 11.27 -1.72 13.85
CA GLN A 19 10.16 -0.84 14.17
C GLN A 19 10.72 0.55 14.50
N SER A 20 11.04 1.33 13.47
CA SER A 20 10.97 2.78 13.64
C SER A 20 9.50 3.15 13.65
N VAL A 21 8.93 3.24 14.85
CA VAL A 21 7.56 3.67 15.10
C VAL A 21 7.42 5.10 14.56
N LEU A 22 6.95 5.21 13.32
CA LEU A 22 6.75 6.47 12.63
C LEU A 22 5.62 7.23 13.33
N LYS A 23 5.94 8.45 13.75
CA LYS A 23 5.04 9.39 14.40
C LYS A 23 3.82 9.61 13.49
N ALA A 24 2.63 9.16 13.90
CA ALA A 24 1.40 9.58 13.25
C ALA A 24 1.37 11.11 13.16
N GLN A 25 1.38 11.66 11.95
CA GLN A 25 1.25 13.10 11.79
C GLN A 25 -0.08 13.53 12.41
N LYS A 26 -0.07 14.54 13.30
CA LYS A 26 -1.27 15.08 13.94
C LYS A 26 -2.08 15.91 12.93
N VAL A 27 -2.65 15.24 11.92
CA VAL A 27 -3.60 15.87 10.99
C VAL A 27 -4.96 15.93 11.66
N ARG A 28 -5.53 17.13 11.75
CA ARG A 28 -6.92 17.31 12.21
C ARG A 28 -7.89 16.94 11.08
N PRO A 29 -8.87 16.05 11.33
CA PRO A 29 -9.89 15.72 10.34
C PRO A 29 -10.70 16.95 9.91
N LYS A 30 -10.92 17.09 8.61
CA LYS A 30 -11.87 18.07 8.05
C LYS A 30 -13.27 17.46 8.05
N LYS A 31 -14.16 18.02 8.87
CA LYS A 31 -15.59 17.63 8.88
C LYS A 31 -16.26 17.83 7.51
N SER A 32 -15.89 18.89 6.78
CA SER A 32 -16.42 19.17 5.44
C SER A 32 -16.04 18.12 4.40
N LEU A 33 -14.99 17.33 4.64
CA LEU A 33 -14.57 16.21 3.80
C LEU A 33 -15.02 14.85 4.36
N GLY A 34 -15.80 14.82 5.44
CA GLY A 34 -16.27 13.56 6.05
C GLY A 34 -15.17 12.68 6.64
N GLN A 35 -13.97 13.23 6.91
CA GLN A 35 -12.80 12.45 7.30
C GLN A 35 -12.98 11.77 8.67
N ASN A 36 -12.80 10.45 8.70
CA ASN A 36 -12.65 9.63 9.90
C ASN A 36 -11.44 8.71 9.70
N PHE A 37 -10.45 8.79 10.59
CA PHE A 37 -9.22 7.99 10.43
C PHE A 37 -9.27 6.75 11.31
N LEU A 38 -9.28 5.58 10.68
CA LEU A 38 -9.17 4.29 11.36
C LEU A 38 -7.74 4.11 11.87
N LYS A 39 -7.58 3.95 13.19
CA LYS A 39 -6.26 3.82 13.85
C LYS A 39 -6.03 2.46 14.50
N ASP A 40 -7.07 1.63 14.58
CA ASP A 40 -6.99 0.32 15.21
C ASP A 40 -6.35 -0.68 14.24
N GLU A 41 -5.13 -1.10 14.56
CA GLU A 41 -4.34 -2.04 13.76
C GLU A 41 -5.01 -3.42 13.63
N GLY A 42 -5.74 -3.86 14.67
CA GLY A 42 -6.49 -5.11 14.64
C GLY A 42 -7.69 -5.07 13.69
N VAL A 43 -8.34 -3.91 13.53
CA VAL A 43 -9.37 -3.71 12.50
C VAL A 43 -8.72 -3.66 11.12
N LEU A 44 -7.61 -2.92 10.95
CA LEU A 44 -6.90 -2.81 9.66
C LEU A 44 -6.43 -4.17 9.14
N SER A 45 -5.81 -4.98 9.99
CA SER A 45 -5.41 -6.35 9.64
C SER A 45 -6.61 -7.22 9.25
N ARG A 46 -7.74 -7.11 9.97
CA ARG A 46 -8.96 -7.84 9.62
C ARG A 46 -9.55 -7.39 8.29
N VAL A 47 -9.48 -6.10 7.94
CA VAL A 47 -9.93 -5.59 6.63
C VAL A 47 -9.11 -6.22 5.52
N VAL A 48 -7.78 -6.18 5.61
CA VAL A 48 -6.89 -6.78 4.59
C VAL A 48 -7.15 -8.28 4.44
N ARG A 49 -7.28 -9.00 5.55
CA ARG A 49 -7.59 -10.43 5.53
C ARG A 49 -8.97 -10.73 4.94
N ALA A 50 -9.99 -9.96 5.31
CA ALA A 50 -11.35 -10.15 4.81
C ALA A 50 -11.47 -9.83 3.31
N ALA A 51 -10.66 -8.90 2.80
CA ALA A 51 -10.56 -8.59 1.39
C ALA A 51 -9.78 -9.65 0.59
N GLY A 52 -9.12 -10.61 1.25
CA GLY A 52 -8.38 -11.68 0.58
C GLY A 52 -7.18 -11.17 -0.22
N ILE A 53 -6.54 -10.09 0.24
CA ILE A 53 -5.41 -9.48 -0.47
C ILE A 53 -4.22 -10.43 -0.50
N GLU A 54 -3.70 -10.67 -1.69
CA GLU A 54 -2.49 -11.45 -1.96
C GLU A 54 -1.37 -10.58 -2.54
N ALA A 55 -0.14 -11.09 -2.49
CA ALA A 55 1.00 -10.40 -3.07
C ALA A 55 0.85 -10.28 -4.60
N GLY A 56 1.10 -9.07 -5.11
CA GLY A 56 0.94 -8.75 -6.53
C GLY A 56 -0.46 -8.23 -6.91
N ASP A 57 -1.46 -8.32 -6.03
CA ASP A 57 -2.80 -7.80 -6.29
C ASP A 57 -2.78 -6.31 -6.64
N LEU A 58 -3.67 -5.91 -7.54
CA LEU A 58 -3.87 -4.52 -7.90
C LEU A 58 -4.96 -3.92 -7.02
N VAL A 59 -4.58 -3.05 -6.10
CA VAL A 59 -5.52 -2.45 -5.14
C VAL A 59 -5.71 -0.98 -5.43
N LEU A 60 -6.96 -0.58 -5.63
CA LEU A 60 -7.36 0.82 -5.64
C LEU A 60 -7.86 1.22 -4.24
N GLU A 61 -7.15 2.12 -3.57
CA GLU A 61 -7.57 2.70 -2.30
C GLU A 61 -8.16 4.10 -2.52
N VAL A 62 -9.42 4.28 -2.14
CA VAL A 62 -10.12 5.57 -2.24
C VAL A 62 -10.08 6.24 -0.88
N GLY A 63 -9.52 7.45 -0.81
CA GLY A 63 -9.40 8.21 0.43
C GLY A 63 -8.49 7.52 1.46
N PRO A 64 -7.19 7.32 1.15
CA PRO A 64 -6.22 6.69 2.05
C PRO A 64 -6.05 7.42 3.40
N GLY A 65 -6.47 8.69 3.48
CA GLY A 65 -6.41 9.44 4.72
C GLY A 65 -4.97 9.63 5.18
N THR A 66 -4.65 9.16 6.39
CA THR A 66 -3.28 9.17 6.94
C THR A 66 -2.43 7.96 6.52
N GLY A 67 -2.90 7.16 5.56
CA GLY A 67 -2.19 6.01 5.02
C GLY A 67 -2.23 4.77 5.90
N ASN A 68 -3.17 4.69 6.85
CA ASN A 68 -3.19 3.61 7.84
C ASN A 68 -3.49 2.26 7.19
N LEU A 69 -4.48 2.19 6.29
CA LEU A 69 -4.75 0.97 5.53
C LEU A 69 -3.71 0.74 4.44
N THR A 70 -3.28 1.80 3.76
CA THR A 70 -2.18 1.78 2.77
C THR A 70 -0.97 0.99 3.27
N ARG A 71 -0.51 1.21 4.51
CA ARG A 71 0.62 0.46 5.09
C ARG A 71 0.39 -1.05 5.13
N PHE A 72 -0.80 -1.49 5.52
CA PHE A 72 -1.13 -2.92 5.61
C PHE A 72 -1.27 -3.56 4.23
N LEU A 73 -1.84 -2.83 3.26
CA LEU A 73 -1.95 -3.28 1.87
C LEU A 73 -0.56 -3.44 1.23
N LEU A 74 0.31 -2.45 1.39
CA LEU A 74 1.69 -2.50 0.90
C LEU A 74 2.49 -3.62 1.59
N ALA A 75 2.32 -3.80 2.90
CA ALA A 75 2.98 -4.87 3.66
C ALA A 75 2.50 -6.28 3.26
N ALA A 76 1.27 -6.41 2.77
CA ALA A 76 0.75 -7.64 2.18
C ALA A 76 1.34 -7.93 0.77
N GLY A 77 2.14 -7.01 0.22
CA GLY A 77 2.77 -7.16 -1.09
C GLY A 77 1.89 -6.72 -2.27
N ALA A 78 0.79 -6.00 -2.02
CA ALA A 78 -0.07 -5.49 -3.08
C ALA A 78 0.58 -4.31 -3.82
N ASN A 79 0.17 -4.11 -5.08
CA ASN A 79 0.41 -2.92 -5.86
C ASN A 79 -0.73 -1.92 -5.60
N VAL A 80 -0.46 -0.90 -4.80
CA VAL A 80 -1.49 0.02 -4.30
C VAL A 80 -1.49 1.32 -5.09
N THR A 81 -2.62 1.62 -5.72
CA THR A 81 -2.92 2.96 -6.26
C THR A 81 -3.92 3.66 -5.34
N SER A 82 -3.53 4.79 -4.77
CA SER A 82 -4.38 5.59 -3.89
C SER A 82 -4.90 6.84 -4.59
N VAL A 83 -6.16 7.20 -4.34
CA VAL A 83 -6.76 8.47 -4.79
C VAL A 83 -7.15 9.31 -3.57
N GLU A 84 -6.53 10.48 -3.41
CA GLU A 84 -6.78 11.39 -2.28
C GLU A 84 -7.09 12.82 -2.76
N LYS A 85 -8.10 13.44 -2.15
CA LYS A 85 -8.60 14.78 -2.51
C LYS A 85 -8.02 15.89 -1.65
N ASP A 86 -7.64 15.61 -0.40
CA ASP A 86 -7.04 16.60 0.48
C ASP A 86 -5.54 16.72 0.19
N HIS A 87 -5.16 17.77 -0.52
CA HIS A 87 -3.76 18.09 -0.88
C HIS A 87 -2.75 17.93 0.27
N ARG A 88 -3.14 18.28 1.50
CA ARG A 88 -2.25 18.14 2.68
C ARG A 88 -1.91 16.69 2.98
N LEU A 89 -2.87 15.79 2.78
CA LEU A 89 -2.67 14.35 2.95
C LEU A 89 -1.89 13.78 1.77
N VAL A 90 -2.12 14.27 0.55
CA VAL A 90 -1.34 13.89 -0.64
C VAL A 90 0.14 14.13 -0.39
N GLU A 91 0.52 15.34 0.06
CA GLU A 91 1.93 15.63 0.35
C GLU A 91 2.52 14.68 1.40
N SER A 92 1.77 14.36 2.45
CA SER A 92 2.22 13.46 3.51
C SER A 92 2.37 12.02 3.01
N LEU A 93 1.41 11.53 2.23
CA LEU A 93 1.44 10.20 1.63
C LEU A 93 2.57 10.08 0.61
N GLN A 94 2.80 11.11 -0.21
CA GLN A 94 3.90 11.13 -1.17
C GLN A 94 5.26 11.09 -0.46
N LYS A 95 5.43 11.85 0.63
CA LYS A 95 6.65 11.81 1.46
C LYS A 95 6.86 10.44 2.08
N GLU A 96 5.79 9.78 2.51
CA GLU A 96 5.87 8.52 3.23
C GLU A 96 6.06 7.31 2.31
N PHE A 97 5.29 7.20 1.23
CA PHE A 97 5.25 6.00 0.40
C PHE A 97 5.72 6.22 -1.04
N GLY A 98 5.89 7.47 -1.48
CA GLY A 98 6.18 7.79 -2.88
C GLY A 98 7.50 7.25 -3.43
N HIS A 99 8.37 6.72 -2.57
CA HIS A 99 9.62 6.05 -2.94
C HIS A 99 9.46 4.53 -3.11
N LEU A 100 8.29 3.97 -2.75
CA LEU A 100 8.02 2.54 -2.85
C LEU A 100 7.57 2.19 -4.27
N PRO A 101 8.14 1.16 -4.90
CA PRO A 101 7.84 0.82 -6.29
C PRO A 101 6.40 0.30 -6.48
N ASN A 102 5.81 -0.27 -5.43
CA ASN A 102 4.45 -0.81 -5.44
C ASN A 102 3.40 0.19 -4.92
N PHE A 103 3.73 1.49 -4.86
CA PHE A 103 2.80 2.55 -4.46
C PHE A 103 2.69 3.64 -5.51
N LYS A 104 1.45 4.00 -5.86
CA LYS A 104 1.12 5.14 -6.71
C LYS A 104 0.07 6.01 -6.03
N LEU A 105 0.25 7.32 -6.10
CA LEU A 105 -0.69 8.29 -5.55
C LEU A 105 -1.23 9.20 -6.65
N ILE A 106 -2.54 9.38 -6.67
CA ILE A 106 -3.27 10.27 -7.57
C ILE A 106 -3.97 11.30 -6.70
N GLU A 107 -3.59 12.58 -6.86
CA GLU A 107 -4.33 13.69 -6.27
C GLU A 107 -5.60 13.95 -7.09
N GLY A 108 -6.77 13.76 -6.48
CA GLY A 108 -8.02 13.93 -7.20
C GLY A 108 -9.27 13.54 -6.42
N ASP A 109 -10.42 13.94 -6.97
CA ASP A 109 -11.72 13.47 -6.52
C ASP A 109 -12.09 12.22 -7.32
N ILE A 110 -12.15 11.06 -6.66
CA ILE A 110 -12.47 9.78 -7.30
C ILE A 110 -13.77 9.83 -8.12
N LEU A 111 -14.75 10.65 -7.68
CA LEU A 111 -16.05 10.78 -8.34
C LEU A 111 -15.98 11.56 -9.66
N ARG A 112 -14.85 12.21 -9.94
CA ARG A 112 -14.60 13.00 -11.15
C ARG A 112 -13.61 12.33 -12.09
N LEU A 113 -12.98 11.23 -11.67
CA LEU A 113 -12.02 10.51 -12.51
C LEU A 113 -12.76 9.62 -13.53
N ASN A 114 -12.18 9.52 -14.72
CA ASN A 114 -12.64 8.56 -15.72
C ASN A 114 -12.19 7.15 -15.31
N ALA A 115 -13.14 6.21 -15.22
CA ALA A 115 -12.85 4.85 -14.78
C ALA A 115 -11.93 4.08 -15.74
N ALA A 116 -12.06 4.30 -17.05
CA ALA A 116 -11.23 3.62 -18.05
C ALA A 116 -9.76 4.09 -17.98
N ASP A 117 -9.57 5.40 -17.77
CA ASP A 117 -8.24 5.97 -17.60
C ASP A 117 -7.59 5.52 -16.29
N LEU A 118 -8.35 5.56 -15.18
CA LEU A 118 -7.87 5.07 -13.89
C LEU A 118 -7.47 3.59 -13.95
N ALA A 119 -8.28 2.74 -14.59
CA ALA A 119 -7.96 1.33 -14.76
C ALA A 119 -6.69 1.10 -15.60
N ARG A 120 -6.44 1.96 -16.61
CA ARG A 120 -5.21 1.93 -17.41
C ARG A 120 -4.01 2.31 -16.54
N ASP A 121 -4.14 3.38 -15.75
CA ASP A 121 -3.07 3.89 -14.89
C ASP A 121 -2.66 2.90 -13.80
N ILE A 122 -3.61 2.14 -13.25
CA ILE A 122 -3.36 1.07 -12.27
C ILE A 122 -2.57 -0.07 -12.91
N ARG A 123 -2.97 -0.53 -14.10
CA ARG A 123 -2.28 -1.62 -14.81
C ARG A 123 -0.87 -1.22 -15.23
N ALA A 124 -0.68 0.02 -15.69
CA ALA A 124 0.64 0.54 -16.05
C ALA A 124 1.58 0.58 -14.84
N ALA A 125 1.10 1.09 -13.69
CA ALA A 125 1.90 1.16 -12.47
C ALA A 125 2.38 -0.22 -11.99
N ALA A 126 1.52 -1.24 -12.11
CA ALA A 126 1.88 -2.60 -11.75
C ALA A 126 2.96 -3.21 -12.66
N ALA A 127 2.91 -2.90 -13.96
CA ALA A 127 3.92 -3.37 -14.91
C ALA A 127 5.30 -2.77 -14.61
N GLU A 128 5.35 -1.51 -14.19
CA GLU A 128 6.59 -0.83 -13.78
C GLU A 128 7.16 -1.40 -12.48
N ALA A 129 6.31 -1.71 -11.50
CA ALA A 129 6.72 -2.31 -10.23
C ALA A 129 7.34 -3.73 -10.40
N GLY A 130 6.88 -4.50 -11.39
CA GLY A 130 7.39 -5.84 -11.69
C GLY A 130 8.66 -5.88 -12.57
N GLY A 131 9.08 -4.76 -13.15
CA GLY A 131 10.17 -4.69 -14.13
C GLY A 131 11.59 -4.61 -13.54
N GLY A 132 11.76 -4.62 -12.21
CA GLY A 132 13.04 -4.42 -11.54
C GLY A 132 13.96 -5.65 -11.39
N GLY A 133 13.57 -6.82 -11.91
CA GLY A 133 14.31 -8.08 -11.75
C GLY A 133 14.80 -8.67 -13.06
N GLY A 134 15.90 -8.17 -13.62
CA GLY A 134 16.50 -8.72 -14.83
C GLY A 134 17.93 -8.26 -15.02
N GLY A 135 18.88 -8.90 -14.33
CA GLY A 135 20.30 -8.57 -14.45
C GLY A 135 21.23 -9.45 -13.62
N LEU A 136 21.00 -10.76 -13.57
CA LEU A 136 22.04 -11.74 -13.21
C LEU A 136 21.90 -12.91 -14.19
N THR A 137 22.49 -12.75 -15.38
CA THR A 137 22.73 -13.85 -16.31
C THR A 137 24.20 -14.19 -16.30
N GLY A 138 24.51 -15.46 -16.08
CA GLY A 138 25.75 -16.08 -16.51
C GLY A 138 26.83 -16.18 -15.45
N GLU A 139 26.76 -17.25 -14.66
CA GLU A 139 27.98 -17.96 -14.26
C GLU A 139 28.73 -18.32 -15.55
N GLU A 140 29.92 -17.77 -15.77
CA GLU A 140 30.86 -18.32 -16.75
C GLU A 140 31.62 -19.47 -16.09
N GLY A 141 31.60 -20.60 -16.79
CA GLY A 141 32.09 -21.88 -16.33
C GLY A 141 33.59 -21.88 -16.03
N VAL A 142 33.91 -22.65 -15.00
CA VAL A 142 35.20 -23.31 -14.86
C VAL A 142 35.26 -24.42 -15.92
N GLU A 143 36.12 -24.27 -16.93
CA GLU A 143 37.11 -25.28 -17.34
C GLU A 143 38.21 -24.64 -18.20
#